data_AF-A0A2A8HYS9-F1
#
_entry.id   AF-A0A2A8HYS9-F1
#
_cell.length_a   1.000
_cell.length_b   1.000
_cell.length_c   1.000
_cell.angle_alpha   90.00
_cell.angle_beta   90.00
_cell.angle_gamma   90.00
#
_symmetry.space_group_name_H-M   'P 1'
#
loop_
_entity.id
_entity.type
_entity.pdbx_description
1 polymer ?
#
loop_
_entity_poly.entity_id
_entity_poly.type
_entity_poly.pdbx_seq_one_letter_code
_entity_poly.pdbx_strand_id
1 'polypeptide(L)'
;MATEIERKFLVASPAWRDKADAGSALRQAYLAKGPASVRVRIVDETSAKLTVKAGESGVARSEFEYEIPLEDACALFELATGGAIEKRRHRVPAGEGLVWEIDVFAGANEGLVLAELELPDPDTPFARPEWLGEEVTGDPRYYNSALASGGSRSPD
;
A
#
# COMPACT_ATOMS: atom_id res chain seq x y z
N MET A 1 -0.14 22.07 -5.72
CA MET A 1 0.05 20.84 -4.94
C MET A 1 0.14 19.71 -5.94
N ALA A 2 1.23 18.94 -5.94
CA ALA A 2 1.46 17.90 -6.93
C ALA A 2 0.47 16.75 -6.68
N THR A 3 -0.19 16.28 -7.73
CA THR A 3 -0.93 15.02 -7.69
C THR A 3 0.11 13.90 -7.66
N GLU A 4 0.12 13.06 -6.63
CA GLU A 4 0.94 11.84 -6.61
C GLU A 4 0.53 10.93 -7.78
N ILE A 5 1.51 10.46 -8.56
CA ILE A 5 1.28 9.57 -9.69
C ILE A 5 1.86 8.21 -9.34
N GLU A 6 0.98 7.25 -9.09
CA GLU A 6 1.35 5.88 -8.73
C GLU A 6 0.94 4.91 -9.83
N ARG A 7 1.84 3.98 -10.19
CA ARG A 7 1.51 2.81 -11.00
C ARG A 7 1.61 1.54 -10.16
N LYS A 8 0.69 0.60 -10.41
CA LYS A 8 0.53 -0.61 -9.62
C LYS A 8 0.45 -1.84 -10.50
N PHE A 9 1.17 -2.90 -10.11
CA PHE A 9 1.29 -4.12 -10.90
C PHE A 9 1.17 -5.35 -10.01
N LEU A 10 0.64 -6.44 -10.58
CA LEU A 10 0.85 -7.78 -10.04
C LEU A 10 2.31 -8.19 -10.22
N VAL A 11 2.81 -9.07 -9.34
CA VAL A 11 4.14 -9.64 -9.46
C VAL A 11 4.07 -11.05 -10.04
N ALA A 12 4.75 -11.27 -11.16
CA ALA A 12 4.71 -12.52 -11.91
C ALA A 12 5.74 -13.56 -11.42
N SER A 13 6.81 -13.13 -10.76
CA SER A 13 7.85 -14.04 -10.29
C SER A 13 8.61 -13.49 -9.06
N PRO A 14 9.28 -14.34 -8.26
CA PRO A 14 10.02 -13.91 -7.07
C PRO A 14 11.39 -13.27 -7.37
N ALA A 15 11.77 -13.07 -8.64
CA ALA A 15 13.10 -12.60 -9.03
C ALA A 15 13.45 -11.18 -8.53
N TRP A 16 12.48 -10.41 -8.03
CA TRP A 16 12.71 -9.13 -7.37
C TRP A 16 13.46 -9.24 -6.05
N ARG A 17 13.40 -10.41 -5.37
CA ARG A 17 13.94 -10.61 -4.02
C ARG A 17 15.45 -10.41 -3.94
N ASP A 18 16.18 -10.74 -5.01
CA ASP A 18 17.64 -10.62 -5.05
C ASP A 18 18.14 -9.17 -4.95
N LYS A 19 17.27 -8.21 -5.26
CA LYS A 19 17.56 -6.77 -5.25
C LYS A 19 16.78 -6.02 -4.17
N ALA A 20 16.05 -6.73 -3.33
CA ALA A 20 15.21 -6.17 -2.30
C ALA A 20 15.99 -5.89 -1.02
N ASP A 21 15.55 -4.88 -0.27
CA ASP A 21 15.92 -4.73 1.12
C ASP A 21 15.26 -5.79 2.02
N ALA A 22 15.57 -5.74 3.33
CA ALA A 22 14.99 -6.64 4.32
C ALA A 22 13.45 -6.54 4.44
N GLY A 23 12.89 -5.41 3.96
CA GLY A 23 11.50 -5.04 4.06
C GLY A 23 11.03 -4.74 5.48
N SER A 24 9.96 -3.97 5.57
CA SER A 24 9.28 -3.63 6.83
C SER A 24 7.94 -4.33 6.93
N ALA A 25 7.65 -4.88 8.11
CA ALA A 25 6.33 -5.39 8.45
C ALA A 25 5.39 -4.21 8.66
N LEU A 26 4.26 -4.22 7.96
CA LEU A 26 3.23 -3.21 8.03
C LEU A 26 1.91 -3.87 8.43
N ARG A 27 1.31 -3.36 9.51
CA ARG A 27 -0.08 -3.64 9.83
C ARG A 27 -0.86 -2.35 9.72
N GLN A 28 -2.00 -2.36 9.03
CA GLN A 28 -2.84 -1.17 8.91
C GLN A 28 -4.33 -1.51 8.93
N ALA A 29 -5.12 -0.60 9.46
CA ALA A 29 -6.57 -0.73 9.51
C ALA A 29 -7.25 0.63 9.33
N TYR A 30 -8.52 0.61 8.91
CA TYR A 30 -9.31 1.81 8.68
C TYR A 30 -10.27 2.04 9.85
N LEU A 31 -10.18 3.20 10.49
CA LEU A 31 -11.09 3.61 11.56
C LEU A 31 -12.38 4.22 11.01
N ALA A 32 -12.29 4.83 9.83
CA ALA A 32 -13.43 5.39 9.12
C ALA A 32 -13.21 5.31 7.60
N LYS A 33 -14.30 5.04 6.87
CA LYS A 33 -14.36 5.07 5.40
C LYS A 33 -15.58 5.91 5.00
N GLY A 34 -15.36 7.01 4.28
CA GLY A 34 -16.41 7.96 3.88
C GLY A 34 -15.82 9.12 3.07
N PRO A 35 -16.40 10.34 3.14
CA PRO A 35 -15.83 11.54 2.51
C PRO A 35 -14.37 11.82 2.93
N ALA A 36 -14.00 11.33 4.10
CA ALA A 36 -12.62 11.14 4.52
C ALA A 36 -12.39 9.69 4.97
N SER A 37 -11.17 9.20 4.77
CA SER A 37 -10.71 7.93 5.31
C SER A 37 -9.66 8.17 6.40
N VAL A 38 -9.85 7.52 7.54
CA VAL A 38 -8.88 7.54 8.65
C VAL A 38 -8.25 6.15 8.74
N ARG A 39 -6.92 6.09 8.69
CA ARG A 39 -6.15 4.85 8.70
C ARG A 39 -5.09 4.91 9.79
N VAL A 40 -5.06 3.89 10.63
CA VAL A 40 -3.94 3.63 11.55
C VAL A 40 -2.99 2.64 10.91
N ARG A 41 -1.68 2.87 11.05
CA ARG A 41 -0.63 1.97 10.57
C ARG A 41 0.45 1.79 11.63
N ILE A 42 0.87 0.56 11.84
CA ILE A 42 2.03 0.17 12.63
C ILE A 42 3.12 -0.34 11.69
N VAL A 43 4.36 0.05 11.95
CA VAL A 43 5.56 -0.36 11.22
C VAL A 43 6.50 -1.09 12.17
N ASP A 44 6.86 -2.32 11.82
CA ASP A 44 7.80 -3.19 12.54
C ASP A 44 7.54 -3.29 14.05
N GLU A 45 6.27 -3.13 14.49
CA GLU A 45 5.86 -3.08 15.91
C GLU A 45 6.69 -2.08 16.76
N THR A 46 7.23 -1.03 16.13
CA THR A 46 8.12 -0.05 16.79
C THR A 46 7.67 1.39 16.59
N SER A 47 6.93 1.68 15.52
CA SER A 47 6.40 3.02 15.25
C SER A 47 5.01 2.94 14.66
N ALA A 48 4.24 4.02 14.80
CA ALA A 48 2.89 4.09 14.29
C ALA A 48 2.53 5.47 13.76
N LYS A 49 1.61 5.49 12.80
CA LYS A 49 1.08 6.70 12.20
C LYS A 49 -0.45 6.65 12.06
N LEU A 50 -1.08 7.81 12.23
CA LEU A 50 -2.46 8.06 11.85
C LEU A 50 -2.48 8.89 10.57
N THR A 51 -3.12 8.37 9.53
CA THR A 51 -3.32 9.07 8.26
C THR A 51 -4.79 9.46 8.12
N VAL A 52 -5.07 10.72 7.79
CA VAL A 52 -6.39 11.20 7.38
C VAL A 52 -6.31 11.65 5.93
N LYS A 53 -7.06 10.99 5.03
CA LYS A 53 -7.21 11.42 3.63
C LYS A 53 -8.63 11.91 3.38
N ALA A 54 -8.80 13.12 2.86
CA ALA A 54 -10.10 13.74 2.59
C ALA A 54 -10.20 14.19 1.12
N GLY A 55 -11.40 14.10 0.55
CA GLY A 55 -11.69 14.46 -0.85
C GLY A 55 -12.05 13.27 -1.72
N GLU A 56 -12.63 13.55 -2.89
CA GLU A 56 -13.05 12.54 -3.87
C GLU A 56 -11.86 11.93 -4.62
N SER A 57 -11.95 10.63 -4.89
CA SER A 57 -10.95 9.93 -5.71
C SER A 57 -10.89 10.53 -7.12
N GLY A 58 -9.70 10.91 -7.57
CA GLY A 58 -9.49 11.53 -8.90
C GLY A 58 -9.43 13.07 -8.89
N VAL A 59 -9.76 13.70 -7.77
CA VAL A 59 -9.47 15.11 -7.49
C VAL A 59 -8.34 15.15 -6.46
N ALA A 60 -7.53 16.21 -6.46
CA ALA A 60 -6.47 16.38 -5.47
C ALA A 60 -7.02 16.12 -4.04
N ARG A 61 -6.52 15.08 -3.37
CA ARG A 61 -6.94 14.72 -2.01
C ARG A 61 -6.02 15.41 -1.01
N SER A 62 -6.61 15.92 0.06
CA SER A 62 -5.81 16.38 1.20
C SER A 62 -5.38 15.16 2.02
N GLU A 63 -4.11 15.10 2.36
CA GLU A 63 -3.54 14.07 3.22
C GLU A 63 -2.85 14.71 4.42
N PHE A 64 -3.14 14.16 5.60
CA PHE A 64 -2.55 14.54 6.86
C PHE A 64 -2.00 13.29 7.52
N GLU A 65 -0.73 13.34 7.93
CA GLU A 65 -0.06 12.24 8.62
C GLU A 65 0.49 12.71 9.96
N TYR A 66 0.24 11.91 11.00
CA TYR A 66 0.68 12.17 12.37
C TYR A 66 1.38 10.93 12.92
N GLU A 67 2.53 11.12 13.54
CA GLU A 67 3.09 10.08 14.40
C GLU A 67 2.24 9.97 15.65
N ILE A 68 1.99 8.74 16.09
CA ILE A 68 1.23 8.44 17.30
C ILE A 68 1.99 7.41 18.14
N PRO A 69 1.80 7.40 19.47
CA PRO A 69 2.32 6.33 20.32
C PRO A 69 1.86 4.94 19.82
N LEU A 70 2.75 3.95 19.91
CA LEU A 70 2.43 2.58 19.51
C LEU A 70 1.26 2.00 20.31
N GLU A 71 1.19 2.31 21.60
CA GLU A 71 0.09 1.88 22.48
C GLU A 71 -1.26 2.42 21.99
N ASP A 72 -1.33 3.70 21.65
CA ASP A 72 -2.52 4.32 21.08
C ASP A 72 -2.90 3.64 19.75
N ALA A 73 -1.91 3.37 18.89
CA ALA A 73 -2.15 2.66 17.64
C ALA A 73 -2.77 1.29 17.87
N CYS A 74 -2.22 0.50 18.80
CA CYS A 74 -2.77 -0.81 19.17
C CYS A 74 -4.21 -0.70 19.69
N ALA A 75 -4.51 0.27 20.56
CA ALA A 75 -5.87 0.51 21.04
C ALA A 75 -6.83 0.91 19.89
N LEU A 76 -6.36 1.72 18.93
CA LEU A 76 -7.14 2.11 17.76
C LEU A 76 -7.43 0.93 16.82
N PHE A 77 -6.55 -0.06 16.73
CA PHE A 77 -6.80 -1.26 15.94
C PHE A 77 -8.05 -2.02 16.38
N GLU A 78 -8.35 -2.04 17.69
CA GLU A 78 -9.56 -2.66 18.24
C GLU A 78 -10.85 -1.93 17.83
N LEU A 79 -10.74 -0.66 17.42
CA LEU A 79 -11.85 0.17 16.94
C LEU A 79 -12.01 0.13 15.42
N ALA A 80 -11.16 -0.60 14.71
CA ALA A 80 -11.15 -0.59 13.26
C ALA A 80 -12.43 -1.16 12.66
N THR A 81 -12.83 -0.56 11.54
CA THR A 81 -13.96 -1.02 10.73
C THR A 81 -13.46 -1.92 9.60
N GLY A 82 -13.71 -3.22 9.73
CA GLY A 82 -13.26 -4.24 8.77
C GLY A 82 -12.00 -4.99 9.22
N GLY A 83 -11.35 -5.65 8.27
CA GLY A 83 -10.14 -6.44 8.53
C GLY A 83 -8.86 -5.60 8.52
N ALA A 84 -7.89 -6.03 9.31
CA ALA A 84 -6.52 -5.54 9.21
C ALA A 84 -5.90 -5.98 7.89
N ILE A 85 -5.09 -5.09 7.30
CA ILE A 85 -4.19 -5.42 6.20
C ILE A 85 -2.82 -5.65 6.81
N GLU A 86 -2.29 -6.84 6.56
CA GLU A 86 -0.95 -7.22 6.96
C GLU A 86 -0.12 -7.46 5.71
N LYS A 87 1.07 -6.86 5.66
CA LYS A 87 2.00 -7.05 4.55
C LYS A 87 3.44 -6.79 4.99
N ARG A 88 4.39 -7.36 4.26
CA ARG A 88 5.79 -6.92 4.30
C ARG A 88 6.08 -6.12 3.04
N ARG A 89 6.50 -4.86 3.20
CA ARG A 89 6.89 -3.97 2.10
C ARG A 89 8.39 -4.02 1.93
N HIS A 90 8.85 -4.45 0.77
CA HIS A 90 10.24 -4.44 0.36
C HIS A 90 10.49 -3.30 -0.63
N ARG A 91 11.71 -2.77 -0.64
CA ARG A 91 12.13 -1.76 -1.61
C ARG A 91 13.14 -2.34 -2.58
N VAL A 92 12.90 -2.14 -3.88
CA VAL A 92 13.80 -2.55 -4.95
C VAL A 92 14.17 -1.32 -5.79
N PRO A 93 15.46 -0.96 -5.90
CA PRO A 93 15.87 0.16 -6.74
C PRO A 93 15.46 -0.03 -8.21
N ALA A 94 14.83 0.97 -8.81
CA ALA A 94 14.37 0.96 -10.19
C ALA A 94 15.29 1.75 -11.15
N GLY A 95 16.34 2.39 -10.61
CA GLY A 95 17.21 3.32 -11.35
C GLY A 95 16.72 4.76 -11.27
N GLU A 96 17.60 5.73 -11.55
CA GLU A 96 17.28 7.17 -11.59
C GLU A 96 16.59 7.73 -10.33
N GLY A 97 16.86 7.13 -9.16
CA GLY A 97 16.23 7.51 -7.89
C GLY A 97 14.82 6.98 -7.69
N LEU A 98 14.25 6.27 -8.67
CA LEU A 98 12.98 5.56 -8.56
C LEU A 98 13.15 4.27 -7.74
N VAL A 99 12.10 3.92 -6.99
CA VAL A 99 12.07 2.75 -6.11
C VAL A 99 10.75 2.03 -6.26
N TRP A 100 10.81 0.72 -6.55
CA TRP A 100 9.66 -0.15 -6.45
C TRP A 100 9.38 -0.47 -4.99
N GLU A 101 8.14 -0.30 -4.55
CA GLU A 101 7.64 -0.82 -3.29
C GLU A 101 6.87 -2.11 -3.55
N ILE A 102 7.46 -3.25 -3.15
CA ILE A 102 6.89 -4.58 -3.33
C ILE A 102 6.21 -5.00 -2.03
N ASP A 103 4.89 -5.11 -2.07
CA ASP A 103 4.07 -5.57 -0.96
C ASP A 103 3.76 -7.05 -1.06
N VAL A 104 4.26 -7.83 -0.12
CA VAL A 104 3.87 -9.23 0.09
C VAL A 104 2.81 -9.28 1.18
N PHE A 105 1.57 -9.54 0.80
CA PHE A 105 0.44 -9.53 1.73
C PHE A 105 0.33 -10.86 2.50
N ALA A 106 -0.21 -10.76 3.71
CA ALA A 106 -0.45 -11.86 4.64
C ALA A 106 -1.91 -11.85 5.15
N GLY A 107 -2.25 -12.81 6.00
CA GLY A 107 -3.58 -12.93 6.60
C GLY A 107 -4.66 -13.12 5.54
N ALA A 108 -5.72 -12.31 5.60
CA ALA A 108 -6.84 -12.40 4.65
C ALA A 108 -6.46 -12.14 3.18
N ASN A 109 -5.29 -11.56 2.92
CA ASN A 109 -4.79 -11.25 1.58
C ASN A 109 -3.55 -12.09 1.21
N GLU A 110 -3.28 -13.18 1.92
CA GLU A 110 -2.15 -14.07 1.65
C GLU A 110 -2.11 -14.55 0.20
N GLY A 111 -0.90 -14.61 -0.37
CA GLY A 111 -0.67 -14.97 -1.77
C GLY A 111 -0.73 -13.79 -2.75
N LEU A 112 -1.25 -12.62 -2.33
CA LEU A 112 -1.14 -11.41 -3.12
C LEU A 112 0.24 -10.78 -2.99
N VAL A 113 0.84 -10.45 -4.13
CA VAL A 113 2.02 -9.59 -4.21
C VAL A 113 1.77 -8.47 -5.20
N LEU A 114 1.97 -7.22 -4.74
CA LEU A 114 1.82 -6.02 -5.56
C LEU A 114 3.14 -5.26 -5.63
N ALA A 115 3.42 -4.69 -6.79
CA ALA A 115 4.51 -3.73 -7.00
C ALA A 115 3.91 -2.35 -7.26
N GLU A 116 4.30 -1.38 -6.45
CA GLU A 116 3.92 0.03 -6.59
C GLU A 116 5.16 0.85 -6.99
N LEU A 117 4.98 1.82 -7.88
CA LEU A 117 6.00 2.78 -8.29
C LEU A 117 5.39 4.18 -8.31
N GLU A 118 5.92 5.06 -7.48
CA GLU A 118 5.61 6.48 -7.52
C GLU A 118 6.47 7.17 -8.58
N LEU A 119 5.85 8.02 -9.39
CA LEU A 119 6.48 8.74 -10.50
C LEU A 119 6.31 10.25 -10.30
N PRO A 120 7.33 11.05 -10.67
CA PRO A 120 7.23 12.50 -10.65
C PRO A 120 6.30 13.05 -11.75
N ASP A 121 6.12 12.30 -12.84
CA ASP A 121 5.28 12.66 -13.99
C ASP A 121 4.68 11.39 -14.64
N PRO A 122 3.45 11.40 -15.20
CA PRO A 122 2.82 10.21 -15.78
C PRO A 122 3.59 9.60 -16.95
N ASP A 123 4.35 10.41 -17.68
CA ASP A 123 5.15 9.99 -18.83
C ASP A 123 6.60 9.63 -18.43
N THR A 124 6.92 9.63 -17.12
CA THR A 124 8.24 9.24 -16.63
C THR A 124 8.57 7.81 -17.07
N PRO A 125 9.64 7.61 -17.86
CA PRO A 125 10.04 6.26 -18.25
C PRO A 125 10.59 5.50 -17.05
N PHE A 126 10.31 4.21 -16.99
CA PHE A 126 10.92 3.30 -16.03
C PHE A 126 11.13 1.92 -16.66
N ALA A 127 12.12 1.19 -16.15
CA ALA A 127 12.40 -0.16 -16.61
C ALA A 127 11.26 -1.12 -16.22
N ARG A 128 10.88 -2.02 -17.13
CA ARG A 128 9.92 -3.09 -16.85
C ARG A 128 10.67 -4.41 -16.64
N PRO A 129 11.01 -4.78 -15.40
CA PRO A 129 11.73 -6.01 -15.12
C PRO A 129 10.87 -7.24 -15.39
N GLU A 130 11.51 -8.40 -15.60
CA GLU A 130 10.83 -9.66 -15.96
C GLU A 130 9.86 -10.18 -14.90
N TRP A 131 10.03 -9.78 -13.64
CA TRP A 131 9.12 -10.14 -12.54
C TRP A 131 7.87 -9.26 -12.50
N LEU A 132 7.81 -8.16 -13.25
CA LEU A 132 6.67 -7.25 -13.29
C LEU A 132 5.55 -7.87 -14.15
N GLY A 133 4.39 -8.05 -13.54
CA GLY A 133 3.23 -8.66 -14.18
C GLY A 133 2.26 -7.63 -14.78
N GLU A 134 0.99 -7.99 -14.78
CA GLU A 134 -0.11 -7.16 -15.26
C GLU A 134 -0.21 -5.86 -14.48
N GLU A 135 -0.47 -4.76 -15.19
CA GLU A 135 -0.77 -3.48 -14.57
C GLU A 135 -2.22 -3.45 -14.08
N VAL A 136 -2.39 -3.13 -12.81
CA VAL A 136 -3.69 -3.01 -12.14
C VAL A 136 -3.91 -1.60 -11.58
N THR A 137 -3.19 -0.61 -12.11
CA THR A 137 -3.40 0.82 -11.84
C THR A 137 -4.86 1.18 -12.12
N GLY A 138 -5.53 1.84 -11.18
CA GLY A 138 -6.93 2.24 -11.36
C GLY A 138 -7.97 1.17 -10.98
N ASP A 139 -7.58 -0.09 -10.77
CA ASP A 139 -8.51 -1.17 -10.43
C ASP A 139 -8.84 -1.16 -8.92
N PRO A 140 -10.11 -0.89 -8.53
CA PRO A 140 -10.50 -0.78 -7.13
C PRO A 140 -10.26 -2.04 -6.30
N ARG A 141 -10.18 -3.22 -6.92
CA ARG A 141 -9.94 -4.52 -6.24
C ARG A 141 -8.56 -4.57 -5.56
N TYR A 142 -7.61 -3.76 -6.03
CA TYR A 142 -6.23 -3.73 -5.53
C TYR A 142 -5.92 -2.49 -4.68
N TYR A 143 -6.95 -1.75 -4.27
CA TYR A 143 -6.80 -0.66 -3.32
C TYR A 143 -6.81 -1.17 -1.89
N ASN A 144 -5.97 -0.59 -1.01
CA ASN A 144 -5.92 -0.96 0.41
C ASN A 144 -7.31 -0.89 1.06
N SER A 145 -8.15 0.10 0.70
CA SER A 145 -9.50 0.21 1.24
C SER A 145 -10.38 -1.01 0.93
N ALA A 146 -10.24 -1.60 -0.26
CA ALA A 146 -10.94 -2.82 -0.67
C ALA A 146 -10.32 -4.07 -0.02
N LEU A 147 -8.99 -4.16 0.03
CA LEU A 147 -8.26 -5.26 0.70
C LEU A 147 -8.57 -5.33 2.20
N ALA A 148 -8.83 -4.20 2.85
CA ALA A 148 -9.28 -4.13 4.26
C ALA A 148 -10.74 -4.60 4.46
N SER A 149 -11.56 -4.65 3.41
CA SER A 149 -12.97 -5.06 3.54
C SER A 149 -13.19 -6.55 3.27
N GLY A 150 -12.13 -7.34 3.05
CA GLY A 150 -12.24 -8.78 2.78
C GLY A 150 -12.81 -9.10 1.40
N GLY A 151 -12.39 -8.36 0.37
CA GLY A 151 -12.83 -8.62 -1.01
C GLY A 151 -12.57 -10.06 -1.43
N SER A 152 -13.64 -10.84 -1.59
CA SER A 152 -13.60 -12.18 -2.16
C SER A 152 -12.93 -12.11 -3.53
N ARG A 153 -11.68 -12.52 -3.62
CA ARG A 153 -11.07 -12.85 -4.90
C ARG A 153 -11.64 -14.19 -5.31
N SER A 154 -12.74 -14.17 -6.06
CA SER A 154 -13.14 -15.36 -6.80
C SER A 154 -11.97 -15.74 -7.71
N PRO A 155 -11.48 -16.99 -7.65
CA PRO A 155 -10.60 -17.48 -8.70
C PRO A 155 -11.44 -17.63 -9.96
N ASP A 156 -11.04 -16.98 -11.05
CA ASP A 156 -11.41 -17.45 -12.39
C ASP A 156 -10.71 -18.79 -12.67
#